data_AF-A0A1T4S2T0-F1
#
_entry.id   AF-A0A1T4S2T0-F1
#
_cell.length_a   1.000
_cell.length_b   1.000
_cell.length_c   1.000
_cell.angle_alpha   90.00
_cell.angle_beta   90.00
_cell.angle_gamma   90.00
#
_symmetry.space_group_name_H-M   'P 1'
#
loop_
_entity.id
_entity.type
_entity.pdbx_description
1 polymer ?
#
loop_
_entity_poly.entity_id
_entity_poly.type
_entity_poly.pdbx_seq_one_letter_code
_entity_poly.pdbx_strand_id
1 'polypeptide(L)'
;MSQDTPQTTPSDAPQLVPTDIKYRKKSNLLALTYADGTVYELEAEFLRVYSPSAEVKGHGEGSEVLQVGKKYVAIQNILPAGSYAIKIIFDDGHDSGLYSWDYLYEIGRHKEVFWQGYLKRLAEANASREPKLISIKQL
;
A
#
# COMPACT_ATOMS: atom_id res chain seq x y z
N MET A 1 38.41 -2.19 -34.41
CA MET A 1 38.85 -1.45 -33.20
C MET A 1 37.59 -0.88 -32.57
N SER A 2 37.45 -1.13 -31.27
CA SER A 2 36.21 -1.14 -30.49
C SER A 2 35.40 0.16 -30.58
N GLN A 3 34.09 0.03 -30.80
CA GLN A 3 33.16 1.09 -30.47
C GLN A 3 33.05 1.12 -28.95
N ASP A 4 33.60 2.17 -28.36
CA ASP A 4 33.31 2.60 -26.99
C ASP A 4 31.84 3.03 -26.97
N THR A 5 30.98 2.18 -26.42
CA THR A 5 29.60 2.57 -26.09
C THR A 5 29.68 3.55 -24.92
N PRO A 6 29.18 4.80 -25.03
CA PRO A 6 29.04 5.63 -23.86
C PRO A 6 28.09 4.93 -22.89
N GLN A 7 28.66 4.62 -21.73
CA GLN A 7 27.99 4.11 -20.53
C GLN A 7 26.67 4.85 -20.33
N THR A 8 25.57 4.11 -20.33
CA THR A 8 24.25 4.62 -19.98
C THR A 8 24.35 5.28 -18.61
N THR A 9 24.35 6.61 -18.59
CA THR A 9 24.18 7.41 -17.38
C THR A 9 22.91 6.93 -16.69
N PRO A 10 22.94 6.50 -15.42
CA PRO A 10 21.70 6.22 -14.71
C PRO A 10 20.93 7.54 -14.66
N SER A 11 19.78 7.54 -15.34
CA SER A 11 18.87 8.65 -15.45
C SER A 11 18.60 9.28 -14.09
N ASP A 12 18.64 10.61 -14.06
CA ASP A 12 18.16 11.52 -13.02
C ASP A 12 16.63 11.40 -12.87
N ALA A 13 16.15 10.17 -12.72
CA ALA A 13 14.77 9.86 -12.37
C ALA A 13 14.77 9.50 -10.88
N PRO A 14 13.80 9.99 -10.09
CA PRO A 14 13.68 9.59 -8.71
C PRO A 14 13.68 8.05 -8.64
N GLN A 15 14.56 7.48 -7.81
CA GLN A 15 14.62 6.04 -7.61
C GLN A 15 13.39 5.63 -6.78
N LEU A 16 12.29 5.36 -7.48
CA LEU A 16 11.01 4.97 -6.88
C LEU A 16 11.06 3.56 -6.28
N VAL A 17 12.13 2.81 -6.56
CA VAL A 17 12.35 1.48 -5.98
C VAL A 17 12.98 1.63 -4.60
N PRO A 18 12.36 1.09 -3.54
CA PRO A 18 12.96 1.10 -2.20
C PRO A 18 14.20 0.21 -2.16
N THR A 19 15.24 0.67 -1.48
CA THR A 19 16.47 -0.08 -1.21
C THR A 19 16.31 -1.08 -0.07
N ASP A 20 15.37 -0.84 0.85
CA ASP A 20 15.07 -1.72 1.98
C ASP A 20 13.57 -1.69 2.31
N ILE A 21 13.00 -2.88 2.54
CA ILE A 21 11.59 -3.07 2.87
C ILE A 21 11.52 -3.84 4.18
N LYS A 22 10.98 -3.20 5.22
CA LYS A 22 10.88 -3.79 6.56
C LYS A 22 9.45 -3.76 7.05
N TYR A 23 8.89 -4.94 7.30
CA TYR A 23 7.58 -5.05 7.93
C TYR A 23 7.69 -5.29 9.44
N ARG A 24 7.13 -4.38 10.22
CA ARG A 24 7.03 -4.45 11.69
C ARG A 24 5.71 -5.11 12.08
N LYS A 25 5.72 -6.43 12.24
CA LYS A 25 4.54 -7.25 12.62
C LYS A 25 3.81 -6.76 13.88
N LYS A 26 4.55 -6.33 14.92
CA LYS A 26 3.94 -5.85 16.18
C LYS A 26 3.09 -4.59 16.02
N SER A 27 3.43 -3.74 15.06
CA SER A 27 2.77 -2.45 14.82
C SER A 27 2.01 -2.41 13.49
N ASN A 28 1.96 -3.53 12.77
CA ASN A 28 1.39 -3.63 11.43
C ASN A 28 1.87 -2.53 10.49
N LEU A 29 3.18 -2.24 10.49
CA LEU A 29 3.74 -1.10 9.77
C LEU A 29 4.83 -1.53 8.80
N LEU A 30 4.68 -1.17 7.54
CA LEU A 30 5.64 -1.37 6.45
C LEU A 30 6.49 -0.12 6.30
N ALA A 31 7.79 -0.24 6.56
CA ALA A 31 8.77 0.80 6.30
C ALA A 31 9.45 0.55 4.95
N LEU A 32 9.41 1.55 4.08
CA LEU A 32 10.06 1.57 2.77
C LEU A 32 11.18 2.60 2.82
N THR A 33 12.42 2.17 2.71
CA THR A 33 13.60 3.04 2.65
C THR A 33 14.00 3.21 1.19
N TYR A 34 14.25 4.44 0.75
CA TYR A 34 14.65 4.76 -0.62
C TYR A 34 16.13 5.15 -0.71
N ALA A 35 16.68 5.16 -1.93
CA ALA A 35 18.09 5.45 -2.16
C ALA A 35 18.53 6.85 -1.66
N ASP A 36 17.60 7.80 -1.66
CA ASP A 36 17.81 9.17 -1.15
C ASP A 36 17.83 9.25 0.40
N GLY A 37 17.61 8.14 1.10
CA GLY A 37 17.49 8.10 2.57
C GLY A 37 16.10 8.45 3.09
N THR A 38 15.18 8.84 2.20
CA THR A 38 13.76 8.98 2.53
C THR A 38 13.18 7.65 3.02
N VAL A 39 12.38 7.69 4.09
CA VAL A 39 11.68 6.53 4.64
C VAL A 39 10.19 6.82 4.70
N TYR A 40 9.38 5.95 4.08
CA TYR A 40 7.92 6.00 4.19
C TYR A 40 7.40 4.86 5.05
N GLU A 41 6.59 5.21 6.04
CA GLU A 41 5.99 4.29 7.00
C GLU A 41 4.48 4.15 6.73
N LEU A 42 4.11 3.03 6.11
CA LEU A 42 2.76 2.70 5.68
C LEU A 42 2.14 1.64 6.60
N GLU A 43 0.99 1.93 7.18
CA GLU A 43 0.25 0.96 7.99
C GLU A 43 -0.39 -0.11 7.10
N ALA A 44 -0.50 -1.34 7.58
CA ALA A 44 -1.16 -2.43 6.88
C ALA A 44 -2.63 -2.10 6.62
N GLU A 45 -3.31 -1.41 7.54
CA GLU A 45 -4.65 -0.85 7.34
C GLU A 45 -4.67 0.05 6.11
N PHE A 46 -3.78 1.05 6.07
CA PHE A 46 -3.69 2.00 4.97
C PHE A 46 -3.45 1.29 3.64
N LEU A 47 -2.47 0.38 3.59
CA LEU A 47 -2.19 -0.42 2.40
C LEU A 47 -3.42 -1.21 1.97
N ARG A 48 -4.12 -1.88 2.90
CA ARG A 48 -5.27 -2.72 2.58
C ARG A 48 -6.45 -1.92 2.03
N VAL A 49 -6.74 -0.74 2.61
CA VAL A 49 -7.86 0.10 2.15
C VAL A 49 -7.56 0.79 0.82
N TYR A 50 -6.28 0.99 0.51
CA TYR A 50 -5.76 1.47 -0.77
C TYR A 50 -5.17 0.34 -1.63
N SER A 51 -5.61 -0.91 -1.43
CA SER A 51 -5.16 -2.02 -2.27
C SER A 51 -5.77 -1.91 -3.66
N PRO A 52 -4.98 -1.81 -4.73
CA PRO A 52 -5.49 -1.63 -6.09
C PRO A 52 -6.05 -2.91 -6.73
N SER A 53 -6.13 -4.03 -6.00
CA SER A 53 -6.33 -5.35 -6.60
C SER A 53 -7.77 -5.86 -6.65
N ALA A 54 -8.17 -6.11 -7.91
CA ALA A 54 -9.08 -7.16 -8.42
C ALA A 54 -10.54 -6.83 -8.76
N GLU A 55 -10.98 -5.58 -8.62
CA GLU A 55 -12.25 -5.09 -9.21
C GLU A 55 -11.97 -3.66 -9.68
N VAL A 56 -11.54 -3.33 -10.90
CA VAL A 56 -12.22 -3.47 -12.18
C VAL A 56 -11.22 -2.97 -13.23
N LYS A 57 -11.17 -3.60 -14.42
CA LYS A 57 -10.64 -2.94 -15.63
C LYS A 57 -11.51 -1.71 -15.92
N GLY A 58 -11.18 -0.57 -15.35
CA GLY A 58 -11.92 0.67 -15.57
C GLY A 58 -11.30 1.81 -14.80
N HIS A 59 -10.54 2.65 -15.50
CA HIS A 59 -10.28 4.02 -15.06
C HIS A 59 -11.60 4.66 -14.59
N GLY A 60 -11.65 5.06 -13.34
CA GLY A 60 -12.79 5.75 -12.76
C GLY A 60 -12.52 6.06 -11.30
N GLU A 61 -11.95 7.23 -11.05
CA GLU A 61 -11.93 7.86 -9.73
C GLU A 61 -13.33 7.74 -9.11
N GLY A 62 -13.50 6.91 -8.08
CA GLY A 62 -14.75 6.82 -7.32
C GLY A 62 -15.43 5.45 -7.17
N SER A 63 -14.99 4.39 -7.85
CA SER A 63 -15.59 3.02 -7.68
C SER A 63 -14.80 2.10 -6.73
N GLU A 64 -13.89 2.64 -5.93
CA GLU A 64 -13.24 1.88 -4.87
C GLU A 64 -14.27 1.56 -3.78
N VAL A 65 -14.58 0.27 -3.58
CA VAL A 65 -15.42 -0.17 -2.46
C VAL A 65 -14.76 0.28 -1.17
N LEU A 66 -15.40 1.17 -0.43
CA LEU A 66 -14.90 1.66 0.85
C LEU A 66 -14.68 0.48 1.79
N GLN A 67 -13.41 0.19 2.08
CA GLN A 67 -13.04 -0.89 2.98
C GLN A 67 -13.23 -0.40 4.43
N VAL A 68 -14.11 -1.07 5.18
CA VAL A 68 -14.46 -0.71 6.57
C VAL A 68 -14.11 -1.86 7.50
N GLY A 69 -13.87 -1.58 8.78
CA GLY A 69 -13.56 -2.61 9.77
C GLY A 69 -12.18 -3.26 9.64
N LYS A 70 -11.25 -2.63 8.92
CA LYS A 70 -9.91 -3.18 8.62
C LYS A 70 -8.79 -2.68 9.53
N LYS A 71 -9.11 -2.01 10.65
CA LYS A 71 -8.11 -1.46 11.60
C LYS A 71 -7.06 -2.47 12.06
N TYR A 72 -7.46 -3.73 12.22
CA TYR A 72 -6.58 -4.78 12.74
C TYR A 72 -5.98 -5.67 11.63
N VAL A 73 -6.13 -5.29 10.36
CA VAL A 73 -5.53 -6.07 9.27
C VAL A 73 -4.01 -6.06 9.39
N ALA A 74 -3.41 -7.24 9.20
CA ALA A 74 -1.97 -7.43 9.18
C ALA A 74 -1.53 -7.88 7.78
N ILE A 75 -0.26 -7.62 7.47
CA ILE A 75 0.39 -8.19 6.30
C ILE A 75 0.86 -9.60 6.69
N GLN A 76 0.29 -10.60 6.06
CA GLN A 76 0.69 -11.98 6.24
C GLN A 76 2.01 -12.25 5.50
N ASN A 77 2.13 -11.79 4.25
CA ASN A 77 3.32 -12.01 3.45
C ASN A 77 3.54 -10.90 2.41
N ILE A 78 4.79 -10.72 1.99
CA ILE A 78 5.18 -9.78 0.93
C ILE A 78 6.03 -10.56 -0.06
N LEU A 79 5.59 -10.61 -1.31
CA LEU A 79 6.24 -11.33 -2.38
C LEU A 79 6.69 -10.33 -3.46
N PRO A 80 7.89 -10.46 -4.02
CA PRO A 80 8.27 -9.66 -5.19
C PRO A 80 7.40 -10.05 -6.39
N ALA A 81 6.90 -9.05 -7.12
CA ALA A 81 6.13 -9.24 -8.34
C ALA A 81 6.88 -8.61 -9.52
N GLY A 82 7.86 -9.35 -10.04
CA GLY A 82 8.79 -8.84 -11.05
C GLY A 82 9.72 -7.77 -10.49
N SER A 83 10.12 -6.83 -11.34
CA SER A 83 11.05 -5.74 -10.98
C SER A 83 10.36 -4.42 -10.67
N TYR A 84 9.02 -4.33 -10.82
CA TYR A 84 8.29 -3.06 -10.77
C TYR A 84 7.24 -2.98 -9.64
N ALA A 85 6.97 -4.09 -8.95
CA ALA A 85 5.91 -4.17 -7.93
C ALA A 85 6.20 -5.23 -6.86
N ILE A 86 5.44 -5.14 -5.77
CA ILE A 86 5.33 -6.19 -4.75
C ILE A 86 3.88 -6.63 -4.60
N LYS A 87 3.70 -7.92 -4.39
CA LYS A 87 2.44 -8.53 -3.99
C LYS A 87 2.38 -8.59 -2.48
N ILE A 88 1.39 -7.97 -1.86
CA ILE A 88 1.14 -7.98 -0.42
C ILE A 88 -0.07 -8.89 -0.15
N ILE A 89 0.16 -9.92 0.64
CA ILE A 89 -0.86 -10.85 1.12
C ILE A 89 -1.27 -10.39 2.52
N PHE A 90 -2.56 -10.10 2.71
CA PHE A 90 -3.13 -9.69 3.98
C PHE A 90 -3.79 -10.87 4.69
N ASP A 91 -3.80 -10.82 6.02
CA ASP A 91 -4.35 -11.89 6.86
C ASP A 91 -5.89 -11.98 6.80
N ASP A 92 -6.56 -10.92 6.37
CA ASP A 92 -8.02 -10.85 6.18
C ASP A 92 -8.53 -11.67 4.95
N GLY A 93 -7.66 -12.52 4.37
CA GLY A 93 -7.98 -13.35 3.21
C GLY A 93 -7.78 -12.64 1.85
N HIS A 94 -7.27 -11.41 1.83
CA HIS A 94 -6.94 -10.69 0.60
C HIS A 94 -5.51 -10.99 0.18
N ASP A 95 -5.33 -11.86 -0.82
CA ASP A 95 -3.99 -12.21 -1.32
C ASP A 95 -3.57 -11.42 -2.55
N SER A 96 -4.50 -10.77 -3.26
CA SER A 96 -4.22 -10.26 -4.61
C SER A 96 -3.56 -8.87 -4.67
N GLY A 97 -3.30 -8.19 -3.55
CA GLY A 97 -2.80 -6.82 -3.49
C GLY A 97 -1.47 -6.60 -4.22
N LEU A 98 -1.47 -5.95 -5.38
CA LEU A 98 -0.29 -5.70 -6.21
C LEU A 98 0.06 -4.22 -6.18
N TYR A 99 1.20 -3.89 -5.60
CA TYR A 99 1.62 -2.50 -5.38
C TYR A 99 2.86 -2.22 -6.20
N SER A 100 2.70 -1.40 -7.23
CA SER A 100 3.82 -0.87 -8.01
C SER A 100 4.67 0.06 -7.15
N TRP A 101 5.98 0.12 -7.44
CA TRP A 101 6.90 1.00 -6.73
C TRP A 101 6.50 2.48 -6.80
N ASP A 102 6.07 2.92 -7.99
CA ASP A 102 5.54 4.26 -8.24
C ASP A 102 4.33 4.57 -7.34
N TYR A 103 3.37 3.64 -7.27
CA TYR A 103 2.19 3.78 -6.43
C TYR A 103 2.54 3.81 -4.93
N LEU A 104 3.44 2.94 -4.47
CA LEU A 104 3.90 2.94 -3.07
C LEU A 104 4.58 4.26 -2.69
N TYR A 105 5.37 4.81 -3.61
CA TYR A 105 6.03 6.09 -3.43
C TYR A 105 5.01 7.23 -3.37
N GLU A 106 4.02 7.24 -4.27
CA GLU A 106 2.96 8.26 -4.31
C GLU A 106 2.11 8.25 -3.03
N ILE A 107 1.57 7.09 -2.65
CA ILE A 107 0.74 6.97 -1.44
C ILE A 107 1.57 7.16 -0.17
N GLY A 108 2.88 6.86 -0.20
CA GLY A 108 3.81 7.16 0.88
C GLY A 108 4.02 8.65 1.07
N ARG A 109 4.33 9.37 -0.01
CA ARG A 109 4.53 10.81 -0.01
C ARG A 109 3.27 11.59 0.35
N HIS A 110 2.11 11.13 -0.12
CA HIS A 110 0.82 11.79 0.09
C HIS A 110 -0.04 11.10 1.15
N LYS A 111 0.57 10.28 2.03
CA LYS A 111 -0.13 9.44 3.02
C LYS A 111 -1.20 10.21 3.79
N GLU A 112 -0.87 11.40 4.29
CA GLU A 112 -1.80 12.22 5.07
C GLU A 112 -3.02 12.64 4.26
N VAL A 113 -2.84 13.03 3.00
CA VAL A 113 -3.92 13.46 2.10
C VAL A 113 -4.85 12.29 1.79
N PHE A 114 -4.27 11.15 1.39
CA PHE A 114 -5.04 9.92 1.16
C PHE A 114 -5.78 9.54 2.44
N TRP A 115 -5.09 9.49 3.58
CA TRP A 115 -5.68 9.09 4.84
C TRP A 115 -6.85 9.98 5.29
N GLN A 116 -6.72 11.30 5.16
CA GLN A 116 -7.82 12.22 5.43
C GLN A 116 -9.00 11.96 4.48
N GLY A 117 -8.74 11.69 3.21
CA GLY A 117 -9.77 11.29 2.24
C GLY A 117 -10.51 10.01 2.66
N TYR A 118 -9.78 8.98 3.09
CA TYR A 118 -10.37 7.75 3.63
C TYR A 118 -11.25 8.03 4.86
N LEU A 119 -10.77 8.82 5.82
CA LEU A 119 -11.54 9.17 7.02
C LEU A 119 -12.80 9.95 6.71
N LYS A 120 -12.75 10.85 5.72
CA LYS A 120 -13.92 11.57 5.24
C LYS A 120 -14.96 10.61 4.64
N ARG A 121 -14.53 9.69 3.76
CA ARG A 121 -15.42 8.67 3.17
C ARG A 121 -16.04 7.76 4.25
N LEU A 122 -15.28 7.39 5.28
CA LEU A 122 -15.80 6.65 6.44
C LEU A 122 -16.90 7.44 7.17
N ALA A 123 -16.66 8.73 7.43
CA ALA A 123 -17.63 9.58 8.10
C ALA A 123 -18.92 9.77 7.27
N GLU A 124 -18.77 10.01 5.97
CA GLU A 124 -19.89 10.14 5.02
C GLU A 124 -20.71 8.85 4.92
N ALA A 125 -20.06 7.69 4.97
CA ALA A 125 -20.70 6.38 4.97
C ALA A 125 -21.21 5.91 6.34
N ASN A 126 -21.05 6.73 7.40
CA ASN A 126 -21.33 6.36 8.79
C ASN A 126 -20.67 5.01 9.20
N ALA A 127 -19.48 4.77 8.66
CA ALA A 127 -18.70 3.56 8.85
C ALA A 127 -17.57 3.78 9.86
N SER A 128 -16.90 2.70 10.23
CA SER A 128 -15.79 2.74 11.18
C SER A 128 -14.62 1.91 10.68
N ARG A 129 -13.40 2.34 11.02
CA ARG A 129 -12.19 1.55 10.82
C ARG A 129 -12.19 0.28 11.68
N GLU A 130 -12.84 0.33 12.84
CA GLU A 130 -12.94 -0.79 13.77
C GLU A 130 -13.92 -1.82 13.23
N PRO A 131 -13.56 -3.12 13.22
CA PRO A 131 -14.52 -4.15 12.88
C PRO A 131 -15.69 -4.04 13.85
N LYS A 132 -16.91 -4.16 13.33
CA LYS A 132 -18.11 -4.32 14.15
C LYS A 132 -18.00 -5.69 14.84
N LEU A 133 -17.33 -5.73 15.98
CA LEU A 133 -17.44 -6.84 16.92
C LEU A 133 -18.89 -6.85 17.37
N ILE A 134 -19.72 -7.65 16.72
CA ILE A 134 -21.05 -7.97 17.21
C ILE A 134 -20.81 -8.65 18.55
N SER A 135 -20.96 -7.90 19.64
CA SER A 135 -21.15 -8.49 20.96
C SER A 135 -22.45 -9.28 20.90
N ILE A 136 -22.36 -10.55 20.51
CA ILE A 136 -23.33 -11.55 20.90
C ILE A 136 -23.23 -11.69 22.43
N LYS A 137 -23.80 -10.72 23.15
CA LYS A 137 -24.27 -10.99 24.50
C LYS A 137 -25.42 -11.97 24.33
N GLN A 138 -25.13 -13.23 24.63
CA GLN A 138 -26.07 -14.20 25.20
C GLN A 138 -27.28 -13.50 25.83
N LEU A 139 -28.48 -13.90 25.40
CA LEU A 139 -29.58 -14.42 26.24
C LEU A 139 -30.76 -14.79 25.35
#